data_AF-A0A080YYE7-F1
#
_entry.id   AF-A0A080YYE7-F1
#
_cell.length_a   1.000
_cell.length_b   1.000
_cell.length_c   1.000
_cell.angle_alpha   90.00
_cell.angle_beta   90.00
_cell.angle_gamma   90.00
#
_symmetry.space_group_name_H-M   'P 1'
#
loop_
_entity.id
_entity.type
_entity.pdbx_description
1 polymer ?
#
loop_
_entity_poly.entity_id
_entity_poly.type
_entity_poly.pdbx_seq_one_letter_code
_entity_poly.pdbx_strand_id
1 'polypeptide(L)'
;MADSYTEELLLERGDDDELDSSTLSKWKFVDETLVELGIDDGEQYLLAKARLEVPRVTERLMTRMYGKHSRPLQPELPVEDIVQLWLDPTVLMLTKQHINANLDANEFATVKEVKKLLEVELWLCFYSISPTKFYAKENKKYYPPANKAMKRKRYYTLLNALGTPSAAISNTSDFWNAPFSPDRHLSQAMDAMRRVCSEIGFVNEVSIASLDDDLLRLRSKSVDDLGLTRTRNPAKGFGPVQHGFVSLVTGLFLCSHVASRGETVVDVLRILMRSL
;
A
#
# COMPACT_ATOMS: atom_id res chain seq x y z
N MET A 1 2.93 3.63 -74.95
CA MET A 1 2.90 4.80 -74.05
C MET A 1 2.09 4.36 -72.85
N ALA A 2 2.72 3.59 -71.97
CA ALA A 2 3.47 4.06 -70.79
C ALA A 2 2.49 4.30 -69.63
N ASP A 3 2.53 3.67 -68.45
CA ASP A 3 3.46 2.76 -67.77
C ASP A 3 2.59 2.01 -66.71
N SER A 4 2.52 0.69 -66.59
CA SER A 4 3.52 -0.27 -66.08
C SER A 4 3.94 -0.08 -64.61
N TYR A 5 3.02 -0.15 -63.64
CA TYR A 5 3.37 -0.31 -62.20
C TYR A 5 2.32 -1.06 -61.36
N THR A 6 1.63 -2.06 -61.93
CA THR A 6 0.60 -2.82 -61.18
C THR A 6 0.69 -4.35 -61.28
N GLU A 7 1.79 -4.90 -61.79
CA GLU A 7 1.99 -6.35 -61.91
C GLU A 7 3.42 -6.79 -61.55
N GLU A 8 3.92 -6.41 -60.38
CA GLU A 8 5.20 -6.95 -59.89
C GLU A 8 5.34 -7.04 -58.35
N LEU A 9 4.25 -7.35 -57.64
CA LEU A 9 4.31 -7.62 -56.18
C LEU A 9 3.46 -8.81 -55.70
N LEU A 10 3.09 -9.74 -56.61
CA LEU A 10 2.35 -10.96 -56.27
C LEU A 10 3.21 -12.25 -56.25
N LEU A 11 4.52 -12.12 -56.12
CA LEU A 11 5.44 -13.26 -55.96
C LEU A 11 6.49 -12.94 -54.89
N GLU A 12 6.06 -12.92 -53.63
CA GLU A 12 6.91 -13.16 -52.44
C GLU A 12 5.98 -13.23 -51.22
N ARG A 13 5.28 -14.36 -51.07
CA ARG A 13 4.57 -14.67 -49.83
C ARG A 13 4.63 -16.17 -49.57
N GLY A 14 5.80 -16.56 -49.12
CA GLY A 14 6.12 -17.86 -48.56
C GLY A 14 7.46 -17.69 -47.89
N ASP A 15 7.45 -17.34 -46.61
CA ASP A 15 8.12 -18.14 -45.59
C ASP A 15 7.59 -17.71 -44.22
N ASP A 16 7.15 -18.72 -43.48
CA ASP A 16 6.85 -18.66 -42.07
C ASP A 16 8.16 -18.28 -41.35
N ASP A 17 8.36 -16.98 -41.11
CA ASP A 17 9.34 -16.53 -40.14
C ASP A 17 8.84 -16.96 -38.76
N GLU A 18 9.28 -18.14 -38.35
CA GLU A 18 9.49 -18.50 -36.96
C GLU A 18 9.94 -17.24 -36.20
N LEU A 19 9.07 -16.77 -35.30
CA LEU A 19 9.43 -15.73 -34.35
C LEU A 19 10.62 -16.25 -33.54
N ASP A 20 11.81 -15.88 -34.00
CA ASP A 20 13.08 -16.20 -33.40
C ASP A 20 13.01 -15.86 -31.91
N SER A 21 13.08 -16.90 -31.08
CA SER A 21 13.02 -16.78 -29.62
C SER A 21 14.25 -16.04 -29.04
N SER A 22 15.11 -15.49 -29.89
CA SER A 22 16.32 -14.75 -29.55
C SER A 22 16.10 -13.26 -29.24
N THR A 23 14.90 -12.70 -29.48
CA THR A 23 14.56 -11.29 -29.16
C THR A 23 14.00 -11.08 -27.75
N LEU A 24 14.03 -12.11 -26.89
CA LEU A 24 13.92 -11.97 -25.44
C LEU A 24 15.13 -11.17 -24.93
N SER A 25 14.95 -9.84 -24.89
CA SER A 25 15.74 -8.84 -24.18
C SER A 25 16.94 -9.42 -23.43
N LYS A 26 18.11 -9.45 -24.09
CA LYS A 26 19.39 -9.73 -23.44
C LYS A 26 19.56 -8.67 -22.34
N TRP A 27 19.32 -9.06 -21.09
CA TRP A 27 19.74 -8.30 -19.93
C TRP A 27 21.24 -8.03 -20.10
N LYS A 28 21.61 -6.78 -20.35
CA LYS A 28 23.01 -6.39 -20.27
C LYS A 28 23.31 -6.25 -18.78
N PHE A 29 24.07 -7.20 -18.24
CA PHE A 29 24.71 -7.00 -16.96
C PHE A 29 25.50 -5.70 -17.06
N VAL A 30 25.22 -4.77 -16.16
CA VAL A 30 26.07 -3.59 -15.98
C VAL A 30 27.41 -4.14 -15.52
N ASP A 31 28.52 -3.71 -16.14
CA ASP A 31 29.84 -4.04 -15.63
C ASP A 31 29.87 -3.66 -14.15
N GLU A 32 30.08 -4.64 -13.28
CA GLU A 32 30.20 -4.43 -11.84
C GLU A 32 31.40 -3.49 -11.63
N THR A 33 31.13 -2.19 -11.55
CA THR A 33 32.05 -1.30 -10.86
C THR A 33 32.09 -1.84 -9.44
N LEU A 34 33.20 -2.49 -9.07
CA LEU A 34 33.50 -2.93 -7.72
C LEU A 34 33.43 -1.71 -6.79
N VAL A 35 32.23 -1.40 -6.32
CA VAL A 35 32.00 -0.43 -5.26
C VAL A 35 32.22 -1.19 -3.97
N GLU A 36 33.44 -1.11 -3.44
CA GLU A 36 33.70 -1.56 -2.09
C GLU A 36 32.96 -0.62 -1.13
N LEU A 37 31.99 -1.16 -0.40
CA LEU A 37 31.18 -0.39 0.56
C LEU A 37 31.99 0.04 1.79
N GLY A 38 33.25 -0.42 1.93
CA GLY A 38 34.10 -0.15 3.08
C GLY A 38 33.57 -0.75 4.39
N ILE A 39 32.82 -1.85 4.32
CA ILE A 39 32.25 -2.56 5.46
C ILE A 39 32.89 -3.95 5.53
N ASP A 40 33.84 -4.12 6.44
CA ASP A 40 34.58 -5.39 6.61
C ASP A 40 33.73 -6.45 7.34
N ASP A 41 32.94 -6.02 8.32
CA ASP A 41 32.02 -6.88 9.09
C ASP A 41 30.60 -6.29 9.04
N GLY A 42 29.75 -6.90 8.21
CA GLY A 42 28.36 -6.49 8.05
C GLY A 42 27.53 -6.69 9.32
N GLU A 43 27.75 -7.76 10.09
CA GLU A 43 26.99 -8.02 11.31
C GLU A 43 27.33 -6.99 12.40
N GLN A 44 28.61 -6.70 12.58
CA GLN A 44 29.07 -5.68 13.53
C GLN A 44 28.56 -4.29 13.14
N TYR A 45 28.58 -3.97 11.84
CA TYR A 45 28.06 -2.70 11.33
C TYR A 45 26.54 -2.55 11.58
N LEU A 46 25.76 -3.57 11.22
CA LEU A 46 24.31 -3.59 11.46
C LEU A 46 23.99 -3.50 12.96
N LEU A 47 24.72 -4.23 13.81
CA LEU A 47 24.57 -4.15 15.26
C LEU A 47 24.90 -2.77 15.81
N ALA A 48 25.94 -2.11 15.30
CA ALA A 48 26.30 -0.76 15.69
C ALA A 48 25.21 0.25 15.32
N LYS A 49 24.61 0.12 14.13
CA LYS A 49 23.45 0.95 13.71
C LYS A 49 22.20 0.65 14.54
N ALA A 50 21.92 -0.61 14.85
CA ALA A 50 20.81 -1.01 15.72
C ALA A 50 20.90 -0.36 17.11
N ARG A 51 22.10 -0.33 17.70
CA ARG A 51 22.37 0.31 19.01
C ARG A 51 22.09 1.82 19.01
N LEU A 52 22.11 2.47 17.86
CA LEU A 52 21.78 3.89 17.71
C LEU A 52 20.29 4.12 17.36
N GLU A 53 19.71 3.26 16.54
CA GLU A 53 18.32 3.39 16.08
C GLU A 53 17.32 3.01 17.18
N VAL A 54 17.51 1.85 17.82
CA VAL A 54 16.56 1.28 18.78
C VAL A 54 16.21 2.26 19.91
N PRO A 55 17.17 2.95 20.58
CA PRO A 55 16.84 3.87 21.66
C PRO A 55 15.99 5.05 21.17
N ARG A 56 16.31 5.62 20.01
CA ARG A 56 15.59 6.77 19.43
C ARG A 56 14.17 6.41 19.01
N VAL A 57 14.02 5.26 18.35
CA VAL A 57 12.69 4.76 17.98
C VAL A 57 11.88 4.47 19.25
N THR A 58 12.48 3.82 20.25
CA THR A 58 11.81 3.55 21.53
C THR A 58 11.34 4.83 22.21
N GLU A 59 12.17 5.87 22.24
CA GLU A 59 11.79 7.19 22.78
C GLU A 59 10.61 7.81 22.04
N ARG A 60 10.60 7.75 20.69
CA ARG A 60 9.48 8.26 19.88
C ARG A 60 8.20 7.46 20.12
N LEU A 61 8.31 6.14 20.21
CA LEU A 61 7.18 5.25 20.55
C LEU A 61 6.58 5.64 21.91
N MET A 62 7.42 5.77 22.95
CA MET A 62 6.96 6.16 24.29
C MET A 62 6.35 7.57 24.30
N THR A 63 6.96 8.51 23.60
CA THR A 63 6.46 9.89 23.51
C THR A 63 5.09 9.92 22.84
N ARG A 64 4.89 9.12 21.78
CA ARG A 64 3.63 9.04 21.06
C ARG A 64 2.53 8.33 21.85
N MET A 65 2.86 7.29 22.60
CA MET A 65 1.90 6.52 23.40
C MET A 65 1.52 7.24 24.70
N TYR A 66 2.48 7.84 25.39
CA TYR A 66 2.31 8.31 26.77
C TYR A 66 2.61 9.79 26.98
N GLY A 67 3.02 10.52 25.93
CA GLY A 67 3.48 11.91 26.06
C GLY A 67 4.77 12.05 26.87
N LYS A 68 5.53 10.96 27.05
CA LYS A 68 6.74 10.91 27.88
C LYS A 68 7.85 10.12 27.19
N HIS A 69 9.08 10.56 27.41
CA HIS A 69 10.27 9.91 26.85
C HIS A 69 10.61 8.56 27.52
N SER A 70 10.02 8.26 28.69
CA SER A 70 10.29 7.05 29.46
C SER A 70 9.07 6.12 29.53
N ARG A 71 9.35 4.81 29.48
CA ARG A 71 8.34 3.76 29.64
C ARG A 71 7.69 3.89 31.03
N PRO A 72 6.35 3.88 31.14
CA PRO A 72 5.69 3.70 32.41
C PRO A 72 6.17 2.40 33.08
N LEU A 73 6.26 2.36 34.41
CA LEU A 73 6.63 1.15 35.18
C LEU A 73 5.59 0.00 35.07
N GLN A 74 4.72 0.03 34.06
CA GLN A 74 3.73 -1.01 33.84
C GLN A 74 4.40 -2.25 33.23
N PRO A 75 4.19 -3.44 33.85
CA PRO A 75 4.80 -4.68 33.40
C PRO A 75 4.28 -5.11 32.02
N GLU A 76 3.03 -4.75 31.70
CA GLU A 76 2.34 -5.12 30.46
C GLU A 76 1.92 -3.89 29.66
N LEU A 77 2.00 -4.00 28.34
CA LEU A 77 1.54 -3.00 27.38
C LEU A 77 0.15 -3.40 26.89
N PRO A 78 -0.91 -2.60 27.15
CA PRO A 78 -2.23 -2.85 26.60
C PRO A 78 -2.19 -2.89 25.06
N VAL A 79 -2.87 -3.86 24.45
CA VAL A 79 -2.99 -3.98 22.98
C VAL A 79 -3.57 -2.70 22.38
N GLU A 80 -4.49 -2.05 23.10
CA GLU A 80 -5.08 -0.78 22.70
C GLU A 80 -4.06 0.35 22.56
N ASP A 81 -3.03 0.40 23.40
CA ASP A 81 -1.98 1.41 23.31
C ASP A 81 -1.10 1.16 22.07
N ILE A 82 -0.78 -0.11 21.79
CA ILE A 82 0.00 -0.52 20.61
C ILE A 82 -0.75 -0.21 19.32
N VAL A 83 -2.05 -0.49 19.28
CA VAL A 83 -2.88 -0.19 18.10
C VAL A 83 -3.01 1.33 17.91
N GLN A 84 -3.19 2.09 18.99
CA GLN A 84 -3.30 3.56 18.93
C GLN A 84 -2.08 4.25 18.34
N LEU A 85 -0.89 3.66 18.49
CA LEU A 85 0.34 4.18 17.91
C LEU A 85 0.20 4.43 16.40
N TRP A 86 -0.42 3.49 15.69
CA TRP A 86 -0.60 3.51 14.24
C TRP A 86 -1.90 4.16 13.79
N LEU A 87 -2.87 4.32 14.71
CA LEU A 87 -4.14 5.01 14.44
C LEU A 87 -4.03 6.52 14.64
N ASP A 88 -3.15 7.17 13.88
CA ASP A 88 -2.95 8.61 13.94
C ASP A 88 -4.28 9.38 13.71
N PRO A 89 -4.56 10.45 14.48
CA PRO A 89 -5.76 11.25 14.29
C PRO A 89 -5.93 11.78 12.86
N THR A 90 -4.84 12.14 12.19
CA THR A 90 -4.85 12.62 10.79
C THR A 90 -5.35 11.54 9.85
N VAL A 91 -4.82 10.32 9.98
CA VAL A 91 -5.22 9.17 9.17
C VAL A 91 -6.69 8.85 9.40
N LEU A 92 -7.11 8.77 10.67
CA LEU A 92 -8.51 8.49 11.02
C LEU A 92 -9.46 9.56 10.49
N MET A 93 -9.03 10.83 10.50
CA MET A 93 -9.80 11.96 9.97
C MET A 93 -9.94 11.88 8.46
N LEU A 94 -8.87 11.59 7.72
CA LEU A 94 -8.91 11.41 6.26
C LEU A 94 -9.84 10.25 5.86
N THR A 95 -9.71 9.10 6.54
CA THR A 95 -10.60 7.95 6.32
C THR A 95 -12.06 8.30 6.61
N LYS A 96 -12.33 9.01 7.71
CA LYS A 96 -13.67 9.49 8.05
C LYS A 96 -14.23 10.44 6.99
N GLN A 97 -13.43 11.39 6.52
CA GLN A 97 -13.84 12.36 5.50
C GLN A 97 -14.20 11.66 4.19
N HIS A 98 -13.37 10.71 3.75
CA HIS A 98 -13.64 9.92 2.55
C HIS A 98 -14.93 9.11 2.69
N ILE A 99 -15.11 8.39 3.81
CA ILE A 99 -16.35 7.66 4.09
C ILE A 99 -17.57 8.60 4.04
N ASN A 100 -17.53 9.72 4.74
CA ASN A 100 -18.67 10.64 4.83
C ASN A 100 -18.99 11.32 3.50
N ALA A 101 -18.00 11.51 2.62
CA ALA A 101 -18.23 12.04 1.28
C ALA A 101 -19.03 11.06 0.38
N ASN A 102 -19.02 9.77 0.73
CA ASN A 102 -19.63 8.69 -0.04
C ASN A 102 -20.82 8.01 0.68
N LEU A 103 -21.26 8.56 1.81
CA LEU A 103 -22.47 8.12 2.50
C LEU A 103 -23.70 8.87 1.96
N ASP A 104 -24.88 8.28 2.15
CA ASP A 104 -26.15 8.94 1.87
C ASP A 104 -26.27 10.23 2.70
N ALA A 105 -26.97 11.25 2.17
CA ALA A 105 -27.03 12.60 2.75
C ALA A 105 -27.50 12.68 4.22
N ASN A 106 -28.16 11.62 4.73
CA ASN A 106 -28.67 11.54 6.09
C ASN A 106 -27.82 10.64 7.02
N GLU A 107 -26.72 10.06 6.51
CA GLU A 107 -25.84 9.18 7.27
C GLU A 107 -24.46 9.80 7.45
N PHE A 108 -23.89 9.67 8.65
CA PHE A 108 -22.54 10.14 8.96
C PHE A 108 -21.81 9.11 9.80
N ALA A 109 -20.52 8.92 9.52
CA ALA A 109 -19.61 8.11 10.30
C ALA A 109 -18.83 9.00 11.30
N THR A 110 -18.67 8.48 12.51
CA THR A 110 -17.80 9.06 13.54
C THR A 110 -16.41 8.41 13.53
N VAL A 111 -15.41 9.06 14.11
CA VAL A 111 -14.06 8.45 14.32
C VAL A 111 -14.18 7.13 15.12
N LYS A 112 -15.10 7.07 16.08
CA LYS A 112 -15.38 5.84 16.86
C LYS A 112 -15.88 4.71 15.96
N GLU A 113 -16.71 5.01 14.98
CA GLU A 113 -17.15 4.01 14.00
C GLU A 113 -16.03 3.59 13.06
N VAL A 114 -15.16 4.50 12.63
CA VAL A 114 -13.96 4.13 11.85
C VAL A 114 -13.06 3.18 12.66
N LYS A 115 -12.82 3.46 13.94
CA LYS A 115 -12.06 2.54 14.82
C LYS A 115 -12.73 1.15 14.93
N LYS A 116 -14.06 1.11 15.05
CA LYS A 116 -14.81 -0.16 15.08
C LYS A 116 -14.80 -0.90 13.74
N LEU A 117 -14.76 -0.18 12.62
CA LEU A 117 -14.59 -0.78 11.29
C LEU A 117 -13.23 -1.48 11.22
N LEU A 118 -12.16 -0.79 11.63
CA LEU A 118 -10.81 -1.35 11.70
C LEU A 118 -10.72 -2.53 12.68
N GLU A 119 -11.41 -2.47 13.82
CA GLU A 119 -11.53 -3.59 14.75
C GLU A 119 -12.12 -4.83 14.07
N VAL A 120 -13.17 -4.67 13.24
CA VAL A 120 -13.72 -5.79 12.47
C VAL A 120 -12.69 -6.33 11.49
N GLU A 121 -12.01 -5.49 10.71
CA GLU A 121 -10.95 -5.93 9.78
C GLU A 121 -9.85 -6.73 10.49
N LEU A 122 -9.42 -6.30 11.67
CA LEU A 122 -8.43 -7.02 12.49
C LEU A 122 -8.94 -8.40 12.92
N TRP A 123 -10.22 -8.51 13.31
CA TRP A 123 -10.82 -9.82 13.63
C TRP A 123 -10.90 -10.72 12.40
N LEU A 124 -11.21 -10.17 11.22
CA LEU A 124 -11.25 -10.94 9.97
C LEU A 124 -9.87 -11.50 9.62
N CYS A 125 -8.82 -10.69 9.78
CA CYS A 125 -7.43 -11.13 9.64
C CYS A 125 -7.09 -12.23 10.65
N PHE A 126 -7.39 -12.02 11.93
CA PHE A 126 -7.10 -12.98 13.00
C PHE A 126 -7.77 -14.35 12.76
N TYR A 127 -9.05 -14.35 12.39
CA TYR A 127 -9.77 -15.59 12.07
C TYR A 127 -9.52 -16.10 10.64
N SER A 128 -8.78 -15.35 9.81
CA SER A 128 -8.54 -15.64 8.39
C SER A 128 -9.83 -15.96 7.63
N ILE A 129 -10.85 -15.09 7.78
CA ILE A 129 -12.19 -15.35 7.26
C ILE A 129 -12.80 -14.13 6.56
N SER A 130 -13.70 -14.38 5.62
CA SER A 130 -14.42 -13.31 4.94
C SER A 130 -15.51 -12.67 5.83
N PRO A 131 -15.85 -11.39 5.61
CA PRO A 131 -16.92 -10.73 6.36
C PRO A 131 -18.27 -11.44 6.23
N THR A 132 -18.55 -12.09 5.10
CA THR A 132 -19.79 -12.85 4.90
C THR A 132 -19.92 -14.01 5.89
N LYS A 133 -18.85 -14.79 6.08
CA LYS A 133 -18.85 -15.91 7.02
C LYS A 133 -18.76 -15.42 8.47
N PHE A 134 -18.03 -14.33 8.73
CA PHE A 134 -17.91 -13.73 10.06
C PHE A 134 -19.28 -13.31 10.64
N TYR A 135 -20.15 -12.75 9.80
CA TYR A 135 -21.50 -12.31 10.20
C TYR A 135 -22.60 -13.36 9.99
N ALA A 136 -22.26 -14.59 9.59
CA ALA A 136 -23.24 -15.65 9.36
C ALA A 136 -23.86 -16.12 10.69
N LYS A 137 -25.17 -16.40 10.71
CA LYS A 137 -25.91 -16.71 11.95
C LYS A 137 -25.40 -18.00 12.60
N GLU A 138 -25.11 -18.99 11.77
CA GLU A 138 -24.54 -20.29 12.11
C GLU A 138 -23.16 -20.18 12.78
N ASN A 139 -22.39 -19.14 12.47
CA ASN A 139 -21.04 -18.94 12.96
C ASN A 139 -20.95 -18.07 14.21
N LYS A 140 -22.09 -17.59 14.73
CA LYS A 140 -22.16 -16.67 15.88
C LYS A 140 -21.42 -17.19 17.13
N LYS A 141 -21.40 -18.51 17.34
CA LYS A 141 -20.68 -19.14 18.46
C LYS A 141 -19.17 -19.16 18.28
N TYR A 142 -18.68 -19.16 17.04
CA TYR A 142 -17.25 -19.21 16.71
C TYR A 142 -16.64 -17.81 16.63
N TYR A 143 -17.45 -16.80 16.29
CA TYR A 143 -17.01 -15.40 16.19
C TYR A 143 -17.79 -14.47 17.12
N PRO A 144 -17.61 -14.56 18.45
CA PRO A 144 -18.27 -13.69 19.41
C PRO A 144 -18.14 -12.17 19.13
N PRO A 145 -16.99 -11.66 18.61
CA PRO A 145 -16.84 -10.23 18.31
C PRO A 145 -17.81 -9.70 17.25
N ALA A 146 -18.34 -10.56 16.35
CA ALA A 146 -19.19 -10.14 15.24
C ALA A 146 -20.44 -9.35 15.67
N ASN A 147 -20.97 -9.58 16.87
CA ASN A 147 -22.12 -8.81 17.37
C ASN A 147 -21.74 -7.64 18.29
N LYS A 148 -20.49 -7.58 18.76
CA LYS A 148 -20.02 -6.58 19.72
C LYS A 148 -19.32 -5.40 19.05
N ALA A 149 -18.46 -5.66 18.07
CA ALA A 149 -17.65 -4.63 17.41
C ALA A 149 -18.53 -3.68 16.59
N MET A 150 -19.19 -4.21 15.55
CA MET A 150 -20.06 -3.45 14.65
C MET A 150 -21.15 -4.35 14.03
N LYS A 151 -22.38 -3.83 13.92
CA LYS A 151 -23.48 -4.54 13.24
C LYS A 151 -23.17 -4.74 11.76
N ARG A 152 -23.47 -5.93 11.22
CA ARG A 152 -23.27 -6.30 9.80
C ARG A 152 -23.70 -5.21 8.82
N LYS A 153 -24.95 -4.71 8.93
CA LYS A 153 -25.48 -3.70 8.00
C LYS A 153 -24.58 -2.46 7.95
N ARG A 154 -24.21 -1.93 9.12
CA ARG A 154 -23.39 -0.72 9.23
C ARG A 154 -21.96 -0.97 8.73
N TYR A 155 -21.38 -2.13 9.03
CA TYR A 155 -20.07 -2.51 8.50
C TYR A 155 -20.02 -2.46 6.98
N TYR A 156 -20.97 -3.11 6.29
CA TYR A 156 -21.02 -3.09 4.83
C TYR A 156 -21.34 -1.69 4.27
N THR A 157 -22.15 -0.89 4.94
CA THR A 157 -22.38 0.52 4.54
C THR A 157 -21.07 1.31 4.55
N LEU A 158 -20.30 1.25 5.64
CA LEU A 158 -19.02 1.96 5.73
C LEU A 158 -17.98 1.41 4.76
N LEU A 159 -17.91 0.08 4.60
CA LEU A 159 -17.00 -0.58 3.66
C LEU A 159 -17.30 -0.18 2.21
N ASN A 160 -18.57 -0.12 1.82
CA ASN A 160 -18.97 0.32 0.49
C ASN A 160 -18.64 1.80 0.26
N ALA A 161 -18.89 2.65 1.26
CA ALA A 161 -18.53 4.08 1.17
C ALA A 161 -17.01 4.28 1.04
N LEU A 162 -16.20 3.44 1.70
CA LEU A 162 -14.74 3.44 1.57
C LEU A 162 -14.25 2.93 0.20
N GLY A 163 -14.98 1.98 -0.41
CA GLY A 163 -14.67 1.45 -1.74
C GLY A 163 -15.20 2.29 -2.89
N THR A 164 -15.90 3.39 -2.61
CA THR A 164 -16.49 4.26 -3.62
C THR A 164 -15.53 5.41 -3.92
N PRO A 165 -15.12 5.62 -5.19
CA PRO A 165 -14.28 6.75 -5.54
C PRO A 165 -14.97 8.06 -5.14
N SER A 166 -14.25 8.95 -4.45
CA SER A 166 -14.84 10.22 -4.04
C SER A 166 -15.30 11.01 -5.27
N ALA A 167 -16.53 11.52 -5.21
CA ALA A 167 -17.26 12.16 -6.31
C ALA A 167 -16.44 13.25 -7.03
N ALA A 168 -15.68 12.83 -8.03
CA ALA A 168 -15.10 13.65 -9.08
C ALA A 168 -15.30 13.03 -10.47
N ILE A 169 -15.90 11.85 -10.56
CA ILE A 169 -16.36 11.28 -11.83
C ILE A 169 -17.80 11.74 -12.01
N SER A 170 -17.94 12.96 -12.53
CA SER A 170 -19.21 13.38 -13.09
C SER A 170 -19.55 12.43 -14.24
N ASN A 171 -20.59 11.60 -14.09
CA ASN A 171 -21.11 10.79 -15.19
C ASN A 171 -21.97 11.62 -16.16
N THR A 172 -22.04 12.94 -15.98
CA THR A 172 -22.69 13.81 -16.97
C THR A 172 -21.76 14.01 -18.15
N SER A 173 -22.34 14.07 -19.35
CA SER A 173 -21.64 14.35 -20.61
C SER A 173 -20.92 15.70 -20.62
N ASP A 174 -21.18 16.55 -19.62
CA ASP A 174 -20.76 17.95 -19.58
C ASP A 174 -19.34 18.12 -19.03
N PHE A 175 -18.76 17.07 -18.44
CA PHE A 175 -17.42 17.12 -17.85
C PHE A 175 -16.57 15.94 -18.34
N TRP A 176 -15.41 16.25 -18.91
CA TRP A 176 -14.41 15.24 -19.22
C TRP A 176 -13.64 14.86 -17.96
N ASN A 177 -13.69 13.58 -17.60
CA ASN A 177 -12.84 13.02 -16.55
C ASN A 177 -11.66 12.31 -17.22
N ALA A 178 -10.44 12.62 -16.78
CA ALA A 178 -9.27 11.91 -17.27
C ALA A 178 -9.41 10.42 -16.91
N PRO A 179 -9.37 9.51 -17.91
CA PRO A 179 -9.43 8.09 -17.61
C PRO A 179 -8.22 7.72 -16.75
N PHE A 180 -8.45 6.91 -15.71
CA PHE A 180 -7.41 6.45 -14.78
C PHE A 180 -6.74 7.57 -13.96
N SER A 181 -7.43 8.69 -13.74
CA SER A 181 -6.95 9.72 -12.82
C SER A 181 -6.71 9.14 -11.43
N PRO A 182 -5.57 9.44 -10.78
CA PRO A 182 -5.32 9.00 -9.40
C PRO A 182 -6.42 9.49 -8.45
N ASP A 183 -6.90 8.62 -7.58
CA ASP A 183 -7.79 9.03 -6.49
C ASP A 183 -7.01 9.91 -5.50
N ARG A 184 -7.33 11.21 -5.47
CA ARG A 184 -6.64 12.19 -4.63
C ARG A 184 -6.78 11.89 -3.14
N HIS A 185 -7.92 11.38 -2.70
CA HIS A 185 -8.14 11.05 -1.29
C HIS A 185 -7.33 9.82 -0.89
N LEU A 186 -7.23 8.83 -1.80
CA LEU A 186 -6.34 7.68 -1.61
C LEU A 186 -4.88 8.11 -1.54
N SER A 187 -4.41 8.98 -2.44
CA SER A 187 -3.04 9.51 -2.41
C SER A 187 -2.75 10.26 -1.11
N GLN A 188 -3.67 11.11 -0.65
CA GLN A 188 -3.54 11.83 0.62
C GLN A 188 -3.48 10.88 1.82
N ALA A 189 -4.31 9.82 1.83
CA ALA A 189 -4.29 8.83 2.89
C ALA A 189 -2.99 8.01 2.91
N MET A 190 -2.48 7.62 1.73
CA MET A 190 -1.18 6.94 1.60
C MET A 190 -0.04 7.82 2.12
N ASP A 191 -0.01 9.10 1.74
CA ASP A 191 1.00 10.05 2.21
C ASP A 191 0.93 10.28 3.73
N ALA A 192 -0.28 10.38 4.30
CA ALA A 192 -0.45 10.54 5.74
C ALA A 192 0.07 9.32 6.51
N MET A 193 -0.28 8.10 6.06
CA MET A 193 0.26 6.87 6.65
C MET A 193 1.79 6.80 6.51
N ARG A 194 2.31 7.20 5.36
CA ARG A 194 3.76 7.20 5.07
C ARG A 194 4.53 8.05 6.08
N ARG A 195 4.04 9.26 6.34
CA ARG A 195 4.65 10.18 7.30
C ARG A 195 4.63 9.63 8.71
N VAL A 196 3.49 9.08 9.15
CA VAL A 196 3.37 8.48 10.49
C VAL A 196 4.38 7.34 10.69
N CYS A 197 4.49 6.44 9.73
CA CYS A 197 5.43 5.32 9.81
C CYS A 197 6.88 5.81 9.87
N SER A 198 7.24 6.78 9.05
CA SER A 198 8.61 7.30 8.99
C SER A 198 8.97 8.14 10.22
N GLU A 199 8.07 9.00 10.69
CA GLU A 199 8.24 9.76 11.93
C GLU A 199 8.54 8.85 13.12
N ILE A 200 7.92 7.67 13.17
CA ILE A 200 8.16 6.67 14.21
C ILE A 200 9.49 5.95 13.99
N GLY A 201 9.68 5.35 12.81
CA GLY A 201 10.71 4.34 12.59
C GLY A 201 12.03 4.86 12.01
N PHE A 202 12.01 5.94 11.22
CA PHE A 202 13.20 6.38 10.48
C PHE A 202 14.06 7.33 11.30
N VAL A 203 15.35 7.01 11.42
CA VAL A 203 16.34 7.84 12.08
C VAL A 203 17.37 8.28 11.05
N ASN A 204 17.36 9.58 10.73
CA ASN A 204 18.29 10.17 9.79
C ASN A 204 19.75 9.79 10.11
N GLU A 205 20.53 9.48 9.06
CA GLU A 205 21.94 9.05 9.10
C GLU A 205 22.24 7.73 9.84
N VAL A 206 21.21 7.08 10.41
CA VAL A 206 21.36 5.81 11.14
C VAL A 206 20.61 4.68 10.46
N SER A 207 19.35 4.91 10.10
CA SER A 207 18.51 3.87 9.52
C SER A 207 19.04 3.43 8.17
N ILE A 208 19.19 2.12 8.01
CA ILE A 208 19.48 1.50 6.72
C ILE A 208 18.15 0.96 6.20
N ALA A 209 17.62 1.61 5.18
CA ALA A 209 16.37 1.21 4.56
C ALA A 209 16.60 0.10 3.53
N SER A 210 15.85 -0.99 3.66
CA SER A 210 15.69 -2.00 2.62
C SER A 210 14.42 -1.73 1.83
N LEU A 211 14.53 -1.75 0.51
CA LEU A 211 13.39 -1.76 -0.40
C LEU A 211 12.85 -3.18 -0.54
N ASP A 212 11.53 -3.35 -0.49
CA ASP A 212 10.88 -4.61 -0.87
C ASP A 212 9.57 -4.36 -1.64
N ASP A 213 9.18 -5.36 -2.43
CA ASP A 213 8.05 -5.34 -3.35
C ASP A 213 6.99 -6.39 -2.98
N ASP A 214 5.85 -5.91 -2.51
CA ASP A 214 4.70 -6.70 -2.13
C ASP A 214 3.62 -6.68 -3.20
N LEU A 215 3.34 -7.85 -3.78
CA LEU A 215 2.24 -7.99 -4.74
C LEU A 215 0.92 -8.15 -3.99
N LEU A 216 0.08 -7.12 -4.07
CA LEU A 216 -1.30 -7.17 -3.59
C LEU A 216 -2.13 -7.94 -4.62
N ARG A 217 -2.67 -9.11 -4.26
CA ARG A 217 -3.42 -9.99 -5.18
C ARG A 217 -4.85 -9.50 -5.46
N LEU A 218 -4.97 -8.28 -5.97
CA LEU A 218 -6.26 -7.64 -6.27
C LEU A 218 -6.58 -7.75 -7.77
N ARG A 219 -7.59 -8.57 -8.11
CA ARG A 219 -7.96 -8.88 -9.50
C ARG A 219 -9.16 -8.10 -10.03
N SER A 220 -9.83 -7.32 -9.17
CA SER A 220 -11.02 -6.55 -9.55
C SER A 220 -10.68 -5.50 -10.61
N LYS A 221 -11.65 -5.20 -11.49
CA LYS A 221 -11.58 -4.07 -12.43
C LYS A 221 -11.51 -2.73 -11.68
N SER A 222 -12.09 -2.64 -10.48
CA SER A 222 -12.06 -1.42 -9.65
C SER A 222 -10.64 -0.92 -9.35
N VAL A 223 -9.63 -1.79 -9.41
CA VAL A 223 -8.22 -1.38 -9.26
C VAL A 223 -7.77 -0.48 -10.41
N ASP A 224 -8.25 -0.75 -11.64
CA ASP A 224 -7.99 0.11 -12.79
C ASP A 224 -8.66 1.47 -12.65
N ASP A 225 -9.89 1.47 -12.13
CA ASP A 225 -10.70 2.67 -11.95
C ASP A 225 -10.07 3.61 -10.90
N LEU A 226 -9.30 3.07 -9.95
CA LEU A 226 -8.50 3.83 -8.98
C LEU A 226 -7.16 4.37 -9.54
N GLY A 227 -6.86 4.10 -10.81
CA GLY A 227 -5.62 4.57 -11.45
C GLY A 227 -4.36 3.82 -11.02
N LEU A 228 -4.48 2.62 -10.43
CA LEU A 228 -3.34 1.83 -9.98
C LEU A 228 -2.71 1.00 -11.12
N THR A 229 -1.39 0.84 -11.09
CA THR A 229 -0.66 -0.06 -11.98
C THR A 229 -0.79 -1.48 -11.48
N ARG A 230 -1.11 -2.42 -12.39
CA ARG A 230 -1.13 -3.86 -12.08
C ARG A 230 -0.05 -4.57 -12.87
N THR A 231 0.66 -5.45 -12.18
CA THR A 231 1.72 -6.26 -12.76
C THR A 231 1.32 -7.72 -12.68
N ARG A 232 1.57 -8.48 -13.75
CA ARG A 232 1.44 -9.94 -13.73
C ARG A 232 2.79 -10.53 -13.35
N ASN A 233 2.91 -10.99 -12.10
CA ASN A 233 4.05 -11.77 -11.65
C ASN A 233 3.74 -13.27 -11.82
N PRO A 234 4.56 -14.03 -12.58
CA PRO A 234 4.32 -15.46 -12.80
C PRO A 234 4.24 -16.30 -11.51
N ALA A 235 5.01 -15.96 -10.47
CA ALA A 235 5.05 -16.68 -9.21
C ALA A 235 4.00 -16.19 -8.19
N LYS A 236 3.77 -14.87 -8.13
CA LYS A 236 2.90 -14.26 -7.11
C LYS A 236 1.45 -14.06 -7.58
N GLY A 237 1.19 -13.83 -8.87
CA GLY A 237 -0.15 -13.58 -9.42
C GLY A 237 -0.31 -12.23 -10.12
N PHE A 238 -1.56 -11.76 -10.25
CA PHE A 238 -1.90 -10.48 -10.88
C PHE A 238 -2.48 -9.50 -9.86
N GLY A 239 -1.99 -8.26 -9.88
CA GLY A 239 -2.49 -7.16 -9.05
C GLY A 239 -1.48 -6.03 -8.92
N PRO A 240 -1.77 -4.99 -8.13
CA PRO A 240 -0.84 -3.89 -7.92
C PRO A 240 0.34 -4.27 -7.04
N VAL A 241 1.47 -3.59 -7.25
CA VAL A 241 2.68 -3.74 -6.44
C VAL A 241 2.75 -2.59 -5.46
N GLN A 242 2.89 -2.93 -4.19
CA GLN A 242 3.25 -2.01 -3.13
C GLN A 242 4.76 -2.07 -2.96
N HIS A 243 5.42 -0.92 -3.05
CA HIS A 243 6.83 -0.77 -2.76
C HIS A 243 6.97 -0.20 -1.35
N GLY A 244 7.80 -0.82 -0.50
CA GLY A 244 7.97 -0.43 0.89
C GLY A 244 9.43 -0.28 1.29
N PHE A 245 9.68 0.63 2.23
CA PHE A 245 10.93 0.64 2.98
C PHE A 245 10.74 0.04 4.37
N VAL A 246 11.68 -0.81 4.75
CA VAL A 246 11.79 -1.40 6.08
C VAL A 246 13.17 -1.08 6.63
N SER A 247 13.28 -0.77 7.93
CA SER A 247 14.59 -0.66 8.57
C SER A 247 15.21 -2.05 8.71
N LEU A 248 16.41 -2.24 8.15
CA LEU A 248 17.14 -3.51 8.28
C LEU A 248 17.52 -3.84 9.73
N VAL A 249 17.63 -2.84 10.59
CA VAL A 249 18.15 -3.02 11.96
C VAL A 249 17.05 -3.16 13.00
N THR A 250 15.87 -2.57 12.78
CA THR A 250 14.72 -2.72 13.69
C THR A 250 13.60 -3.58 13.10
N GLY A 251 13.62 -3.86 11.80
CA GLY A 251 12.54 -4.54 11.09
C GLY A 251 11.27 -3.70 10.96
N LEU A 252 11.31 -2.42 11.34
CA LEU A 252 10.13 -1.56 11.30
C LEU A 252 9.82 -1.11 9.89
N PHE A 253 8.53 -1.15 9.57
CA PHE A 253 8.00 -0.59 8.34
C PHE A 253 8.06 0.94 8.39
N LEU A 254 8.84 1.53 7.49
CA LEU A 254 9.12 2.97 7.46
C LEU A 254 8.14 3.73 6.56
N CYS A 255 7.83 3.16 5.40
CA CYS A 255 6.90 3.76 4.45
C CYS A 255 6.53 2.80 3.34
N SER A 256 5.43 3.07 2.64
CA SER A 256 5.15 2.42 1.36
C SER A 256 4.39 3.30 0.38
N HIS A 257 4.33 2.84 -0.86
CA HIS A 257 3.59 3.44 -1.94
C HIS A 257 3.08 2.35 -2.87
N VAL A 258 1.81 2.44 -3.27
CA VAL A 258 1.24 1.57 -4.30
C VAL A 258 1.37 2.28 -5.64
N ALA A 259 2.05 1.66 -6.58
CA ALA A 259 2.35 2.30 -7.86
C ALA A 259 1.06 2.66 -8.62
N SER A 260 0.94 3.95 -8.96
CA SER A 260 -0.09 4.48 -9.84
C SER A 260 0.31 4.31 -11.30
N ARG A 261 -0.65 4.44 -12.22
CA ARG A 261 -0.39 4.35 -13.67
C ARG A 261 0.54 5.46 -14.12
N GLY A 262 1.57 5.07 -14.88
CA GLY A 262 2.60 5.97 -15.39
C GLY A 262 3.75 6.22 -14.41
N GLU A 263 3.69 5.72 -13.18
CA GLU A 263 4.83 5.79 -12.26
C GLU A 263 5.84 4.68 -12.58
N THR A 264 7.11 5.07 -12.74
CA THR A 264 8.22 4.12 -12.82
C THR A 264 8.72 3.76 -11.41
N VAL A 265 9.50 2.69 -11.28
CA VAL A 265 10.16 2.34 -10.00
C VAL A 265 10.98 3.51 -9.46
N VAL A 266 11.64 4.29 -10.33
CA VAL A 266 12.41 5.48 -9.92
C VAL A 266 11.51 6.56 -9.34
N ASP A 267 10.31 6.76 -9.89
CA ASP A 267 9.35 7.74 -9.37
C ASP A 267 8.82 7.30 -8.01
N VAL A 268 8.51 6.01 -7.86
CA VAL A 268 8.10 5.43 -6.59
C VAL A 268 9.19 5.60 -5.53
N LEU A 269 10.46 5.33 -5.86
CA LEU A 269 11.57 5.53 -4.95
C LEU A 269 11.71 6.98 -4.51
N ARG A 270 11.59 7.94 -5.44
CA ARG A 270 11.59 9.38 -5.10
C ARG A 270 10.46 9.73 -4.15
N ILE A 271 9.27 9.16 -4.34
CA ILE A 271 8.10 9.38 -3.49
C ILE A 271 8.35 8.82 -2.08
N LEU A 272 8.88 7.60 -1.97
CA LEU A 272 9.21 6.98 -0.69
C LEU A 272 10.28 7.77 0.08
N MET A 273 11.34 8.19 -0.61
CA MET A 273 12.43 8.97 -0.02
C MET A 273 12.00 10.34 0.49
N ARG A 274 10.92 10.94 -0.03
CA ARG A 274 10.39 12.22 0.49
C ARG A 274 9.83 12.12 1.91
N SER A 275 9.55 10.91 2.38
CA SER A 275 8.98 10.69 3.72
C SER A 275 10.00 10.22 4.74
N LEU A 276 11.16 9.74 4.30
CA LEU A 276 12.33 9.51 5.16
C LEU A 276 12.97 10.86 5.50
#